data_AF-A0A328BDA5-F1
#
_entry.id   AF-A0A328BDA5-F1
#
_cell.length_a   1.000
_cell.length_b   1.000
_cell.length_c   1.000
_cell.angle_alpha   90.00
_cell.angle_beta   90.00
_cell.angle_gamma   90.00
#
_symmetry.space_group_name_H-M   'P 1'
#
loop_
_entity.id
_entity.type
_entity.pdbx_description
1 polymer ?
#
loop_
_entity_poly.entity_id
_entity_poly.type
_entity_poly.pdbx_seq_one_letter_code
_entity_poly.pdbx_strand_id
1 'polypeptide(L)'
;MPMGSLKTLATAAAAVALVAGLAPAAFAQTVSEVGVTTRAPTSVSIALAGKSKPEVRKEVVQAAATVCHNAIRNDELAFSDQRWCKQTTRQKAMRRYTAIMSRYATLAAGEPVIILSAL
;
A
#
# COMPACT_ATOMS: atom_id res chain seq x y z
N MET A 1 25.43 -38.55 -66.36
CA MET A 1 24.93 -39.91 -66.05
C MET A 1 25.60 -40.36 -64.75
N PRO A 2 24.95 -41.07 -63.82
CA PRO A 2 23.53 -41.17 -63.43
C PRO A 2 23.34 -40.87 -61.90
N MET A 3 22.20 -40.32 -61.46
CA MET A 3 21.00 -40.97 -60.86
C MET A 3 21.14 -41.56 -59.44
N GLY A 4 20.12 -41.29 -58.63
CA GLY A 4 19.74 -42.06 -57.43
C GLY A 4 19.65 -41.18 -56.17
N SER A 5 18.60 -40.42 -55.87
CA SER A 5 17.15 -40.70 -55.78
C SER A 5 16.72 -41.37 -54.46
N LEU A 6 15.59 -40.88 -53.92
CA LEU A 6 14.69 -41.45 -52.90
C LEU A 6 15.10 -41.16 -51.43
N LYS A 7 14.26 -40.69 -50.51
CA LYS A 7 12.79 -40.63 -50.39
C LYS A 7 12.46 -39.58 -49.30
N THR A 8 11.62 -38.59 -49.60
CA THR A 8 10.24 -38.43 -49.09
C THR A 8 10.05 -38.73 -47.59
N LEU A 9 9.63 -37.72 -46.84
CA LEU A 9 8.38 -37.74 -46.07
C LEU A 9 7.93 -36.29 -45.85
N ALA A 10 6.92 -35.91 -46.63
CA ALA A 10 6.09 -34.76 -46.38
C ALA A 10 5.03 -35.15 -45.34
N THR A 11 4.73 -34.29 -44.39
CA THR A 11 3.35 -34.08 -43.91
C THR A 11 3.20 -32.86 -42.99
N ALA A 12 2.28 -32.00 -43.43
CA ALA A 12 1.31 -31.23 -42.65
C ALA A 12 1.83 -30.22 -41.60
N ALA A 13 1.75 -28.92 -41.86
CA ALA A 13 0.53 -28.11 -41.76
C ALA A 13 -0.11 -28.16 -40.36
N ALA A 14 0.23 -27.17 -39.53
CA ALA A 14 -0.68 -26.61 -38.53
C ALA A 14 -0.19 -25.21 -38.14
N ALA A 15 -0.74 -24.21 -38.82
CA ALA A 15 -0.77 -22.86 -38.29
C ALA A 15 -1.62 -22.88 -37.01
N VAL A 16 -1.02 -22.52 -35.88
CA VAL A 16 -1.76 -22.15 -34.67
C VAL A 16 -1.32 -20.75 -34.28
N ALA A 17 -2.06 -19.77 -34.79
CA ALA A 17 -2.11 -18.46 -34.20
C ALA A 17 -2.77 -18.59 -32.81
N LEU A 18 -1.98 -18.41 -31.75
CA LEU A 18 -2.49 -18.19 -30.40
C LEU A 18 -2.11 -16.77 -29.98
N VAL A 19 -2.89 -15.81 -30.46
CA VAL A 19 -3.08 -14.54 -29.77
C VAL A 19 -4.18 -14.79 -28.75
N ALA A 20 -3.81 -15.15 -27.53
CA ALA A 20 -4.74 -15.16 -26.41
C ALA A 20 -3.96 -15.03 -25.10
N GLY A 21 -4.15 -13.89 -24.44
CA GLY A 21 -3.88 -13.75 -23.00
C GLY A 21 -2.62 -12.99 -22.65
N LEU A 22 -2.62 -11.68 -22.88
CA LEU A 22 -1.97 -10.78 -21.91
C LEU A 22 -2.68 -10.99 -20.57
N ALA A 23 -2.15 -11.90 -19.76
CA ALA A 23 -2.50 -11.95 -18.35
C ALA A 23 -1.97 -10.67 -17.70
N PRO A 24 -2.81 -9.84 -17.06
CA PRO A 24 -2.28 -8.76 -16.24
C PRO A 24 -1.41 -9.41 -15.17
N ALA A 25 -0.17 -8.93 -15.03
CA ALA A 25 0.68 -9.25 -13.90
C ALA A 25 -0.11 -8.93 -12.64
N ALA A 26 -0.66 -9.97 -12.00
CA ALA A 26 -1.14 -9.87 -10.64
C ALA A 26 0.11 -9.51 -9.82
N PHE A 27 0.24 -8.23 -9.47
CA PHE A 27 1.14 -7.80 -8.41
C PHE A 27 0.69 -8.57 -7.18
N ALA A 28 1.33 -9.72 -6.93
CA ALA A 28 1.28 -10.39 -5.66
C ALA A 28 1.78 -9.34 -4.66
N GLN A 29 0.83 -8.67 -4.03
CA GLN A 29 1.10 -7.82 -2.88
C GLN A 29 1.71 -8.78 -1.88
N THR A 30 3.02 -8.72 -1.73
CA THR A 30 3.76 -9.42 -0.68
C THR A 30 3.12 -8.93 0.60
N VAL A 31 2.16 -9.69 1.12
CA VAL A 31 1.60 -9.47 2.45
C VAL A 31 2.78 -9.76 3.35
N SER A 32 3.52 -8.69 3.67
CA SER A 32 4.65 -8.75 4.57
C SER A 32 4.11 -9.38 5.84
N GLU A 33 4.62 -10.56 6.15
CA GLU A 33 4.28 -11.33 7.34
C GLU A 33 4.30 -10.36 8.53
N VAL A 34 3.11 -10.07 9.05
CA VAL A 34 2.96 -9.17 10.20
C VAL A 34 3.49 -9.96 11.37
N GLY A 35 4.79 -9.82 11.63
CA GLY A 35 5.41 -10.30 12.84
C GLY A 35 4.62 -9.72 14.01
N VAL A 36 3.85 -10.58 14.68
CA VAL A 36 3.12 -10.21 15.89
C VAL A 36 4.15 -10.11 17.01
N THR A 37 4.94 -9.05 16.98
CA THR A 37 5.63 -8.62 18.20
C THR A 37 4.56 -8.31 19.23
N THR A 38 4.76 -8.74 20.48
CA THR A 38 3.92 -8.43 21.67
C THR A 38 3.87 -6.92 22.00
N ARG A 39 4.35 -6.09 21.09
CA ARG A 39 4.52 -4.66 21.17
C ARG A 39 3.24 -3.97 20.69
N ALA A 40 2.80 -2.93 21.40
CA ALA A 40 1.59 -2.21 21.03
C ALA A 40 1.80 -1.48 19.68
N PRO A 41 0.81 -1.43 18.78
CA PRO A 41 1.01 -0.84 17.46
C PRO A 41 1.28 0.67 17.55
N THR A 42 2.40 1.12 17.01
CA THR A 42 2.78 2.54 16.94
C THR A 42 2.49 3.17 15.57
N SER A 43 1.73 2.47 14.74
CA SER A 43 1.21 2.95 13.47
C SER A 43 -0.26 2.59 13.26
N VAL A 44 -1.02 3.50 12.64
CA VAL A 44 -2.44 3.31 12.30
C VAL A 44 -2.72 3.84 10.89
N SER A 45 -3.47 3.09 10.10
CA SER A 45 -3.99 3.52 8.79
C SER A 45 -5.42 4.06 8.92
N ILE A 46 -5.67 5.23 8.33
CA ILE A 46 -7.00 5.85 8.24
C ILE A 46 -7.42 5.87 6.77
N ALA A 47 -8.48 5.13 6.43
CA ALA A 47 -9.15 5.25 5.15
C ALA A 47 -9.89 6.59 5.05
N LEU A 48 -9.75 7.28 3.92
CA LEU A 48 -10.31 8.62 3.70
C LEU A 48 -11.57 8.61 2.83
N ALA A 49 -11.88 7.50 2.16
CA ALA A 49 -13.03 7.45 1.26
C ALA A 49 -14.35 7.73 1.99
N GLY A 50 -15.17 8.58 1.39
CA GLY A 50 -16.46 8.98 1.94
C GLY A 50 -16.40 9.84 3.21
N LYS A 51 -15.20 10.14 3.76
CA LYS A 51 -15.07 10.92 4.99
C LYS A 51 -14.95 12.40 4.72
N SER A 52 -15.64 13.18 5.54
CA SER A 52 -15.50 14.63 5.57
C SER A 52 -14.21 15.04 6.29
N LYS A 53 -13.67 16.23 5.96
CA LYS A 53 -12.52 16.82 6.64
C LYS A 53 -12.62 16.85 8.18
N PRO A 54 -13.77 17.21 8.82
CA PRO A 54 -13.89 17.17 10.27
C PRO A 54 -13.83 15.75 10.85
N GLU A 55 -14.38 14.74 10.16
CA GLU A 55 -14.29 13.34 10.59
C GLU A 55 -12.85 12.84 10.54
N VAL A 56 -12.14 13.08 9.43
CA VAL A 56 -10.71 12.74 9.30
C VAL A 56 -9.90 13.41 10.41
N ARG A 57 -10.17 14.69 10.72
CA ARG A 57 -9.47 15.40 11.80
C ARG A 57 -9.71 14.75 13.16
N LYS A 58 -10.94 14.34 13.46
CA LYS A 58 -11.29 13.67 14.72
C LYS A 58 -10.56 12.33 14.83
N GLU A 59 -10.55 11.54 13.78
CA GLU A 59 -9.84 10.25 13.76
C GLU A 59 -8.34 10.43 13.86
N VAL A 60 -7.75 11.41 13.19
CA VAL A 60 -6.33 11.74 13.30
C VAL A 60 -5.96 12.11 14.74
N VAL A 61 -6.80 12.85 15.46
CA VAL A 61 -6.55 13.21 16.86
C VAL A 61 -6.55 11.97 17.75
N GLN A 62 -7.53 11.07 17.56
CA GLN A 62 -7.62 9.82 18.32
C GLN A 62 -6.45 8.89 18.00
N ALA A 63 -6.16 8.67 16.71
CA ALA A 63 -5.06 7.84 16.25
C ALA A 63 -3.70 8.35 16.76
N ALA A 64 -3.46 9.67 16.71
CA ALA A 64 -2.24 10.27 17.25
C ALA A 64 -2.09 10.03 18.76
N ALA A 65 -3.18 10.11 19.53
CA ALA A 65 -3.16 9.81 20.95
C ALA A 65 -2.81 8.34 21.22
N THR A 66 -3.40 7.42 20.46
CA THR A 66 -3.17 5.98 20.56
C THR A 66 -1.73 5.61 20.22
N VAL A 67 -1.20 6.02 19.06
CA VAL A 67 0.15 5.64 18.65
C VAL A 67 1.22 6.20 19.58
N CYS A 68 1.07 7.43 20.08
CA CYS A 68 2.01 8.02 21.03
C CYS A 68 1.91 7.37 22.42
N HIS A 69 0.72 6.94 22.85
CA HIS A 69 0.57 6.18 24.09
C HIS A 69 1.22 4.80 23.98
N ASN A 70 1.03 4.12 22.84
CA ASN A 70 1.65 2.83 22.57
C ASN A 70 3.18 2.94 22.50
N ALA A 71 3.71 4.01 21.88
CA ALA A 71 5.14 4.27 21.83
C ALA A 71 5.76 4.41 23.24
N ILE A 72 5.06 5.07 24.17
CA ILE A 72 5.48 5.14 25.58
C ILE A 72 5.44 3.77 26.24
N ARG A 73 4.36 2.99 26.04
CA ARG A 73 4.24 1.63 26.58
C ARG A 73 5.31 0.67 26.05
N ASN A 74 5.86 0.97 24.89
CA ASN A 74 6.89 0.20 24.21
C ASN A 74 8.32 0.69 24.52
N ASP A 75 8.47 1.70 25.38
CA ASP A 75 9.73 2.40 25.68
C ASP A 75 10.41 3.02 24.45
N GLU A 76 9.65 3.35 23.40
CA GLU A 76 10.13 4.03 22.18
C GLU A 76 10.09 5.57 22.29
N LEU A 77 9.34 6.09 23.27
CA LEU A 77 9.14 7.52 23.49
C LEU A 77 9.12 7.83 24.99
N ALA A 78 9.85 8.86 25.41
CA ALA A 78 9.80 9.33 26.79
C ALA A 78 8.41 9.91 27.12
N PHE A 79 7.97 9.74 28.37
CA PHE A 79 6.67 10.28 28.82
C PHE A 79 6.60 11.82 28.68
N SER A 80 7.72 12.52 28.88
CA SER A 80 7.86 13.97 28.68
C SER A 80 7.49 14.42 27.26
N ASP A 81 7.73 13.56 26.27
CA ASP A 81 7.57 13.88 24.86
C ASP A 81 6.16 13.56 24.36
N GLN A 82 5.27 13.06 25.22
CA GLN A 82 3.92 12.66 24.84
C GLN A 82 3.14 13.80 24.16
N ARG A 83 3.22 15.02 24.72
CA ARG A 83 2.53 16.19 24.18
C ARG A 83 3.10 16.57 22.81
N TRP A 84 4.42 16.55 22.67
CA TRP A 84 5.11 16.84 21.42
C TRP A 84 4.76 15.80 20.35
N CYS A 85 4.81 14.50 20.67
CA CYS A 85 4.44 13.41 19.76
C CYS A 85 3.01 13.59 19.24
N LYS A 86 2.03 13.79 20.13
CA LYS A 86 0.62 13.98 19.73
C LYS A 86 0.45 15.16 18.76
N GLN A 87 1.13 16.27 19.04
CA GLN A 87 1.05 17.47 18.21
C GLN A 87 1.72 17.26 16.85
N THR A 88 2.94 16.73 16.83
CA THR A 88 3.73 16.51 15.62
C THR A 88 3.07 15.47 14.72
N THR A 89 2.63 14.34 15.27
CA THR A 89 1.92 13.27 14.53
C THR A 89 0.63 13.79 13.91
N ARG A 90 -0.16 14.56 14.66
CA ARG A 90 -1.37 15.21 14.13
C ARG A 90 -1.06 16.16 12.97
N GLN A 91 -0.04 17.01 13.11
CA GLN A 91 0.34 17.95 12.06
C GLN A 91 0.85 17.22 10.81
N LYS A 92 1.71 16.20 10.96
CA LYS A 92 2.25 15.37 9.88
C LYS A 92 1.11 14.65 9.14
N ALA A 93 0.17 14.07 9.87
CA ALA A 93 -1.01 13.40 9.31
C ALA A 93 -1.91 14.36 8.52
N MET A 94 -2.20 15.55 9.06
CA MET A 94 -3.01 16.54 8.34
C MET A 94 -2.29 17.15 7.12
N ARG A 95 -0.97 17.29 7.15
CA ARG A 95 -0.18 17.68 5.96
C ARG A 95 -0.25 16.60 4.87
N ARG A 96 -0.16 15.32 5.26
CA ARG A 96 -0.36 14.18 4.35
C ARG A 96 -1.77 14.17 3.78
N TYR A 97 -2.80 14.38 4.61
CA TYR A 97 -4.20 14.52 4.15
C TYR A 97 -4.32 15.58 3.05
N THR A 98 -3.81 16.78 3.28
CA THR A 98 -3.91 17.87 2.29
C THR A 98 -3.16 17.55 1.00
N ALA A 99 -2.01 16.88 1.08
CA ALA A 99 -1.24 16.47 -0.09
C ALA A 99 -1.90 15.32 -0.87
N ILE A 100 -2.57 14.40 -0.17
CA ILE A 100 -3.34 13.32 -0.81
C ILE A 100 -4.57 13.91 -1.48
N MET A 101 -5.35 14.75 -0.81
CA MET A 101 -6.55 15.35 -1.38
C MET A 101 -6.25 16.23 -2.60
N SER A 102 -5.12 16.95 -2.62
CA SER A 102 -4.73 17.75 -3.80
C SER A 102 -4.33 16.90 -5.00
N ARG A 103 -3.75 15.70 -4.77
CA ARG A 103 -3.37 14.75 -5.83
C ARG A 103 -4.51 13.79 -6.22
N TYR A 104 -5.41 13.49 -5.31
CA TYR A 104 -6.55 12.61 -5.58
C TYR A 104 -7.56 13.29 -6.51
N ALA A 105 -7.69 14.61 -6.42
CA ALA A 105 -8.42 15.39 -7.42
C ALA A 105 -7.86 15.23 -8.85
N THR A 106 -6.60 14.81 -9.01
CA THR A 106 -5.93 14.67 -10.31
C THR A 106 -5.68 13.23 -10.73
N LEU A 107 -5.82 12.24 -9.85
CA LEU A 107 -5.50 10.83 -10.10
C LEU A 107 -6.61 9.93 -9.56
N ALA A 108 -7.44 9.41 -10.45
CA ALA A 108 -8.51 8.45 -10.14
C ALA A 108 -7.97 7.03 -9.91
N ALA A 109 -7.13 6.83 -8.88
CA ALA A 109 -6.60 5.51 -8.56
C ALA A 109 -6.40 5.29 -7.05
N GLY A 110 -7.15 4.34 -6.49
CA GLY A 110 -6.99 3.76 -5.15
C GLY A 110 -7.74 4.46 -4.04
N GLU A 111 -8.11 3.72 -2.98
CA GLU A 111 -8.73 4.33 -1.80
C GLU A 111 -7.67 5.15 -1.03
N PRO A 112 -7.85 6.47 -0.83
CA PRO A 112 -6.83 7.28 -0.21
C PRO A 112 -6.69 6.90 1.28
N VAL A 113 -5.49 6.50 1.70
CA VAL A 113 -5.18 6.12 3.09
C VAL A 113 -4.09 7.02 3.66
N ILE A 114 -4.24 7.45 4.92
CA ILE A 114 -3.17 8.10 5.68
C ILE A 114 -2.62 7.12 6.71
N ILE A 115 -1.31 6.95 6.72
CA ILE A 115 -0.61 6.23 7.78
C ILE A 115 -0.10 7.26 8.79
N LEU A 116 -0.50 7.08 10.05
CA LEU A 116 0.02 7.79 11.21
C LEU A 116 1.02 6.89 11.92
N SER A 117 2.12 7.48 12.37
CA SER A 117 3.16 6.82 13.15
C SER A 117 3.58 7.75 14.27
N ALA A 118 3.98 7.20 15.43
CA ALA A 118 4.46 8.01 16.56
C ALA A 118 5.77 8.78 16.27
N LEU A 119 6.51 8.40 15.22
CA LEU A 119 7.78 8.97 14.76
C LEU A 119 7.78 9.15 13.22
#